data_AF-A0AAU6WR20-F1
#
_entry.id   AF-A0AAU6WR20-F1
#
_cell.length_a   1.000
_cell.length_b   1.000
_cell.length_c   1.000
_cell.angle_alpha   90.00
_cell.angle_beta   90.00
_cell.angle_gamma   90.00
#
_symmetry.space_group_name_H-M   'P 1'
#
loop_
_entity.id
_entity.type
_entity.pdbx_description
1 polymer ?
#
loop_
_entity_poly.entity_id
_entity_poly.type
_entity_poly.pdbx_seq_one_letter_code
_entity_poly.pdbx_strand_id
1 'polypeptide(L)' 'MNLTIEIDKEHYSFIKELLERLEGVRIVKSDYETIEGLPAHVFDKIEAYGESLKDEDMISKKEFFTFIDEEICRLNSQK' A
#
# COMPACT_ATOMS: atom_id res chain seq x y z
N MET A 1 13.77 -20.86 -5.08
CA MET A 1 13.51 -20.32 -6.43
C MET A 1 12.01 -20.12 -6.53
N ASN A 2 11.56 -18.90 -6.81
CA ASN A 2 10.13 -18.61 -6.99
C ASN A 2 9.88 -18.52 -8.50
N LEU A 3 8.94 -19.33 -9.00
CA LEU A 3 8.51 -19.31 -10.40
C LEU A 3 7.18 -18.57 -10.48
N THR A 4 7.15 -17.47 -11.23
CA THR A 4 5.92 -16.74 -11.55
C THR A 4 5.45 -17.20 -12.91
N ILE A 5 4.17 -17.57 -13.02
CA ILE A 5 3.52 -17.97 -14.26
C ILE A 5 2.50 -16.88 -14.61
N GLU A 6 2.68 -16.24 -15.77
CA GLU A 6 1.72 -15.28 -16.31
C GLU A 6 0.71 -16.03 -17.21
N ILE A 7 -0.57 -15.72 -17.04
CA ILE A 7 -1.67 -16.37 -17.76
C ILE A 7 -2.55 -15.30 -18.37
N ASP A 8 -2.79 -15.40 -19.67
CA ASP A 8 -3.73 -14.52 -20.36
C ASP A 8 -5.15 -14.70 -19.82
N LYS A 9 -5.88 -13.59 -19.68
CA LYS A 9 -7.20 -13.54 -19.04
C LYS A 9 -8.21 -14.53 -19.63
N GLU A 10 -8.12 -14.78 -20.93
CA GLU A 10 -8.98 -15.72 -21.67
C GLU A 10 -8.75 -17.20 -21.30
N HIS A 11 -7.57 -17.52 -20.77
CA HIS A 11 -7.19 -18.87 -20.37
C HIS A 11 -7.20 -19.08 -18.85
N TYR A 12 -7.41 -18.01 -18.07
CA TYR A 12 -7.36 -18.04 -16.61
C TYR A 12 -8.29 -19.08 -15.99
N SER A 13 -9.56 -19.14 -16.42
CA SER A 13 -10.54 -20.08 -15.86
C SER A 13 -10.15 -21.54 -16.09
N PHE A 14 -9.69 -21.87 -17.30
CA PHE A 14 -9.27 -23.23 -17.65
C PHE A 14 -8.01 -23.66 -16.88
N ILE A 15 -7.00 -22.79 -16.83
CA ILE A 15 -5.74 -23.11 -16.14
C ILE A 15 -5.96 -23.20 -14.62
N LYS A 16 -6.82 -22.33 -14.07
CA LYS A 16 -7.21 -22.40 -12.66
C LYS A 16 -7.84 -23.76 -12.32
N GLU A 17 -8.82 -24.22 -13.08
CA GLU A 17 -9.45 -25.53 -12.85
C GLU A 17 -8.44 -26.69 -12.97
N LEU A 18 -7.49 -26.60 -13.90
CA LEU A 18 -6.43 -27.60 -14.04
C LEU A 18 -5.54 -27.66 -12.80
N LEU A 19 -5.13 -26.49 -12.30
CA LEU A 19 -4.28 -26.38 -11.11
C LEU A 19 -5.00 -26.82 -9.83
N GLU A 20 -6.30 -26.55 -9.70
CA GLU A 20 -7.13 -26.99 -8.56
C GLU A 20 -7.24 -28.53 -8.45
N ARG A 21 -7.06 -29.26 -9.56
CA ARG A 21 -7.12 -30.72 -9.59
C ARG A 21 -5.79 -31.41 -9.23
N LEU A 22 -4.68 -30.67 -9.17
CA LEU A 22 -3.37 -31.24 -8.86
C LEU A 22 -3.20 -31.37 -7.34
N GLU A 23 -2.86 -32.58 -6.90
CA GLU A 23 -2.58 -32.86 -5.49
C GLU A 23 -1.33 -32.07 -5.03
N GLY A 24 -1.46 -31.33 -3.93
CA GLY A 24 -0.39 -30.50 -3.39
C GLY A 24 -0.33 -29.06 -3.91
N VAL A 25 -1.21 -28.66 -4.84
CA VAL A 25 -1.33 -27.26 -5.27
C VAL A 25 -2.25 -26.50 -4.33
N ARG A 26 -1.73 -25.43 -3.72
CA ARG A 26 -2.51 -24.48 -2.91
C ARG A 26 -2.57 -23.15 -3.63
N ILE A 27 -3.74 -22.78 -4.14
CA ILE A 27 -3.96 -21.44 -4.68
C ILE A 27 -3.95 -20.46 -3.51
N VAL A 28 -2.86 -19.71 -3.39
CA VAL A 28 -2.78 -18.58 -2.48
C VAL A 28 -3.47 -17.42 -3.18
N LYS A 29 -4.72 -17.13 -2.80
CA LYS A 29 -5.37 -15.88 -3.21
C LYS A 29 -4.56 -14.73 -2.63
N SER A 30 -3.86 -14.00 -3.49
CA SER A 30 -3.26 -12.72 -3.14
C SER A 30 -4.25 -11.60 -3.42
N ASP A 31 -5.48 -11.76 -2.94
CA ASP A 31 -6.47 -10.69 -2.95
C ASP A 31 -6.24 -9.87 -1.69
N TYR A 32 -5.18 -9.06 -1.68
CA TYR A 32 -5.12 -7.97 -0.72
C TYR A 32 -6.09 -6.92 -1.22
N GLU A 33 -7.23 -6.78 -0.54
CA GLU A 33 -8.09 -5.61 -0.74
C GLU A 33 -7.22 -4.37 -0.51
N THR A 34 -7.27 -3.44 -1.45
CA THR A 34 -6.52 -2.18 -1.35
C THR A 34 -7.49 -1.03 -1.09
N ILE A 35 -7.12 -0.17 -0.15
CA ILE A 35 -7.80 1.08 0.16
C ILE A 35 -6.79 2.19 -0.11
N GLU A 36 -7.14 3.14 -0.98
CA GLU A 36 -6.26 4.24 -1.41
C GLU A 36 -4.87 3.80 -1.91
N GLY A 37 -4.79 2.62 -2.55
CA GLY A 37 -3.52 2.08 -3.08
C GLY A 37 -2.65 1.37 -2.03
N LEU A 38 -3.09 1.26 -0.78
CA LEU A 38 -2.44 0.49 0.29
C LEU A 38 -3.24 -0.78 0.58
N PRO A 39 -2.61 -1.89 1.02
CA PRO A 39 -3.36 -3.03 1.54
C PRO A 39 -4.29 -2.60 2.69
N ALA A 40 -5.52 -3.11 2.74
CA ALA A 40 -6.55 -2.69 3.69
C ALA A 40 -6.06 -2.74 5.14
N HIS A 41 -5.41 -3.84 5.54
CA HIS A 41 -4.85 -3.99 6.88
C HIS A 41 -3.74 -2.97 7.24
N VAL A 42 -3.09 -2.37 6.23
CA VAL A 42 -2.13 -1.27 6.43
C VAL A 42 -2.89 0.04 6.59
N PHE A 43 -3.90 0.28 5.75
CA PHE A 43 -4.76 1.45 5.85
C PHE A 43 -5.45 1.52 7.22
N ASP A 44 -6.07 0.43 7.68
CA ASP A 44 -6.73 0.33 8.99
C ASP A 44 -5.79 0.69 10.14
N LYS A 45 -4.52 0.30 10.05
CA LYS A 45 -3.51 0.63 11.07
C LYS A 45 -3.11 2.10 11.04
N ILE A 46 -3.06 2.71 9.85
CA ILE A 46 -2.79 4.15 9.71
C ILE A 46 -3.94 4.95 10.29
N GLU A 47 -5.19 4.58 10.01
CA GLU A 47 -6.36 5.22 10.61
C GLU A 47 -6.36 5.08 12.13
N ALA A 48 -6.20 3.87 12.65
CA ALA A 48 -6.13 3.63 14.10
C ALA A 48 -4.99 4.41 14.77
N TYR A 49 -3.85 4.57 14.09
CA TYR A 49 -2.77 5.41 14.57
C TYR A 49 -3.18 6.88 14.59
N GLY A 50 -3.79 7.39 13.52
CA GLY A 50 -4.30 8.76 13.43
C GLY A 50 -5.30 9.10 14.55
N GLU A 51 -6.20 8.18 14.87
CA GLU A 51 -7.14 8.32 16.00
C GLU A 51 -6.46 8.34 17.38
N SER A 52 -5.28 7.71 17.49
CA SER A 52 -4.52 7.65 18.75
C SER A 52 -3.68 8.89 19.04
N LEU A 53 -3.52 9.78 18.04
CA LEU A 53 -2.73 11.00 18.17
C LEU A 53 -3.42 12.00 19.08
N LYS A 54 -2.65 12.64 19.94
CA LYS A 54 -3.11 13.74 20.78
C LYS A 54 -2.70 15.07 20.17
N ASP A 55 -3.30 16.15 20.65
CA ASP A 55 -2.94 17.52 20.26
C ASP A 55 -1.43 17.82 20.46
N GLU A 56 -0.79 17.20 21.46
CA GLU A 56 0.66 17.33 21.73
C GLU A 56 1.54 16.66 20.66
N ASP A 57 1.01 15.68 19.94
CA ASP A 57 1.70 14.97 18.87
C ASP A 57 1.53 15.68 17.51
N MET A 58 0.60 16.64 17.41
CA MET A 58 0.29 17.36 16.19
C MET A 58 1.10 18.65 16.08
N ILE A 59 1.59 18.95 14.88
CA ILE A 59 2.15 20.27 14.58
C ILE A 59 1.03 21.30 14.42
N SER A 60 1.28 22.52 14.88
CA SER A 60 0.36 23.61 14.63
C SER A 60 0.36 23.99 13.15
N LYS A 61 -0.74 24.62 12.71
CA LYS A 61 -0.83 25.19 11.35
C LYS A 61 0.33 26.14 11.04
N LYS A 62 0.78 26.92 12.03
CA LYS A 62 1.89 27.86 11.86
C LYS A 62 3.20 27.11 11.59
N GLU A 63 3.50 26.09 12.38
CA GLU A 63 4.70 25.26 12.20
C GLU A 63 4.69 24.55 10.86
N PHE A 64 3.54 24.03 10.43
CA PHE A 64 3.40 23.42 9.11
C PHE A 64 3.80 24.38 7.97
N PHE A 65 3.31 25.63 8.00
CA PHE A 65 3.70 26.61 6.97
C PHE A 65 5.16 27.06 7.10
N THR A 66 5.69 27.15 8.31
CA THR A 66 7.12 27.41 8.51
C THR A 66 7.99 26.33 7.88
N PHE A 67 7.65 25.04 8.06
CA PHE A 67 8.37 23.94 7.40
C PHE A 67 8.31 24.03 5.87
N ILE A 68 7.15 24.39 5.32
CA ILE A 68 7.01 24.60 3.87
C ILE A 68 7.92 25.73 3.40
N ASP A 69 7.90 26.87 4.07
CA ASP A 69 8.70 28.04 3.70
C ASP A 69 10.21 27.74 3.77
N GLU A 70 10.64 27.03 4.81
CA GLU A 70 12.03 26.58 4.98
C GLU A 70 12.45 25.63 3.85
N GLU A 71 11.60 24.68 3.49
CA GLU A 71 11.87 23.71 2.43
C GLU A 71 11.95 24.39 1.06
N ILE A 72 11.05 25.34 0.78
CA ILE A 72 11.10 26.16 -0.43
C ILE A 72 12.40 26.98 -0.48
N CYS A 73 12.79 27.62 0.63
CA CYS A 73 14.04 28.36 0.72
C CYS A 73 15.25 27.46 0.46
N ARG A 74 15.27 26.26 1.06
CA ARG A 74 16.33 25.27 0.86
C ARG A 74 16.46 24.88 -0.60
N LEU A 75 15.36 24.50 -1.25
CA LEU A 75 15.37 24.09 -2.66
C LEU A 75 15.81 25.23 -3.58
N ASN A 76 15.39 26.47 -3.31
CA ASN A 76 15.77 27.62 -4.11
C ASN A 76 17.24 28.04 -3.89
N SER A 77 17.81 27.77 -2.71
CA SER A 77 19.21 28.06 -2.38
C SER A 77 20.21 27.07 -3.00
N GLN A 78 19.74 25.98 -3.62
CA GLN A 78 20.57 25.00 -4.34
C GLN A 78 20.91 25.44 -5.78
N LYS A 79 20.56 26.67 -6.18
CA LYS A 79 20.95 27.29 -7.45
C LYS A 79 22.21 28.13 -7.30
#